data_AF-A0A0M3J9I9-F1
#
_entry.id   AF-A0A0M3J9I9-F1
#
_cell.length_a   1.000
_cell.length_b   1.000
_cell.length_c   1.000
_cell.angle_alpha   90.00
_cell.angle_beta   90.00
_cell.angle_gamma   90.00
#
_symmetry.space_group_name_H-M   'P 1'
#
loop_
_entity.id
_entity.type
_entity.pdbx_description
1 polymer ?
#
loop_
_entity_poly.entity_id
_entity_poly.type
_entity_poly.pdbx_seq_one_letter_code
_entity_poly.pdbx_strand_id
1 'polypeptide(L)'
;MRIEDIVKLVKRLEIASDRVEIIINRIRSANLNGLVLYACDLGEVQQTLKLSLGDWTLLKLLIETLRQWNCSTVSNQQHTYNPALIAPLPTMPLSTSLASIQECKRKLTAQVS
;
A
#
# COMPACT_ATOMS: atom_id res chain seq x y z
N MET A 1 -1.35 -5.65 1.95
CA MET A 1 -1.81 -6.12 3.27
C MET A 1 -1.45 -7.60 3.43
N ARG A 2 -0.75 -7.97 4.50
CA ARG A 2 -0.23 -9.34 4.70
C ARG A 2 -1.30 -10.26 5.28
N ILE A 3 -1.06 -11.58 5.24
CA ILE A 3 -1.99 -12.58 5.79
C ILE A 3 -2.23 -12.33 7.28
N GLU A 4 -1.19 -12.03 8.06
CA GLU A 4 -1.36 -11.79 9.50
C GLU A 4 -2.21 -10.54 9.81
N ASP A 5 -2.24 -9.56 8.90
CA ASP A 5 -3.16 -8.41 9.03
C ASP A 5 -4.61 -8.85 8.79
N ILE A 6 -4.84 -9.70 7.79
CA ILE A 6 -6.15 -10.31 7.52
C ILE A 6 -6.61 -11.14 8.73
N VAL A 7 -5.73 -11.97 9.29
CA VAL A 7 -6.02 -12.79 10.46
C VAL A 7 -6.43 -11.93 11.66
N LYS A 8 -5.76 -10.80 11.90
CA LYS A 8 -6.15 -9.86 12.95
C LYS A 8 -7.55 -9.30 12.73
N LEU A 9 -7.93 -8.98 11.50
CA LEU A 9 -9.28 -8.49 11.19
C LEU A 9 -10.34 -9.58 11.37
N VAL A 10 -10.06 -10.81 10.91
CA VAL A 10 -10.98 -11.95 11.06
C VAL A 10 -11.25 -12.26 12.53
N LYS A 11 -10.24 -12.13 13.41
CA LYS A 11 -10.40 -12.28 14.87
C LYS A 11 -11.32 -11.22 15.50
N ARG A 12 -11.60 -10.12 14.81
CA ARG A 12 -12.53 -9.07 15.28
C ARG A 12 -13.96 -9.29 14.81
N LEU A 13 -14.21 -10.30 13.96
CA LEU A 13 -15.56 -10.67 13.57
C LEU A 13 -16.26 -11.41 14.73
N GLU A 14 -17.58 -11.24 14.83
CA GLU A 14 -18.42 -11.94 15.82
C GLU A 14 -18.67 -13.40 15.44
N ILE A 15 -17.59 -14.18 15.31
CA ILE A 15 -17.62 -15.61 15.02
C ILE A 15 -17.10 -16.35 16.26
N ALA A 16 -17.71 -17.49 16.56
CA ALA A 16 -17.30 -18.33 17.69
C ALA A 16 -15.82 -18.74 17.56
N SER A 17 -15.08 -18.73 18.66
CA SER A 17 -13.62 -18.89 18.69
C SER A 17 -13.12 -20.17 18.02
N ASP A 18 -13.85 -21.28 18.19
CA ASP A 18 -13.58 -22.57 17.57
C ASP A 18 -13.63 -22.48 16.03
N ARG A 19 -14.63 -21.78 15.50
CA ARG A 19 -14.81 -21.57 14.06
C ARG A 19 -13.81 -20.55 13.50
N VAL A 20 -13.47 -19.53 14.27
CA VAL A 20 -12.47 -18.52 13.88
C VAL A 20 -11.12 -19.17 13.60
N GLU A 21 -10.66 -20.09 14.45
CA GLU A 21 -9.37 -20.77 14.22
C GLU A 21 -9.38 -21.62 12.95
N ILE A 22 -10.49 -22.31 12.67
CA ILE A 22 -10.67 -23.07 11.43
C ILE A 22 -10.59 -22.15 10.21
N ILE A 23 -11.28 -21.00 10.26
CA ILE A 23 -11.25 -20.00 9.18
C ILE A 23 -9.82 -19.48 8.96
N ILE A 24 -9.13 -19.12 10.04
CA ILE A 24 -7.75 -18.62 9.99
C ILE A 24 -6.81 -19.64 9.35
N ASN A 25 -6.92 -20.91 9.73
CA ASN A 25 -6.10 -21.97 9.15
C ASN A 25 -6.35 -22.11 7.65
N ARG A 26 -7.62 -22.04 7.21
CA ARG A 26 -7.96 -22.10 5.79
C ARG A 26 -7.45 -20.87 5.02
N ILE A 27 -7.55 -19.67 5.59
CA ILE A 27 -6.99 -18.44 5.01
C ILE A 27 -5.48 -18.57 4.79
N ARG A 28 -4.75 -19.13 5.76
CA ARG A 28 -3.31 -19.35 5.65
C ARG A 28 -2.99 -20.43 4.61
N SER A 29 -3.66 -21.57 4.65
CA SER A 29 -3.44 -22.68 3.71
C SER A 29 -3.74 -22.28 2.26
N ALA A 30 -4.75 -21.44 2.04
CA ALA A 30 -5.10 -20.94 0.71
C ALA A 30 -4.34 -19.65 0.31
N ASN A 31 -3.38 -19.19 1.13
CA ASN A 31 -2.58 -17.98 0.88
C ASN A 31 -3.45 -16.74 0.57
N LEU A 32 -4.58 -16.59 1.28
CA LEU A 32 -5.53 -15.50 1.08
C LEU A 32 -5.02 -14.20 1.71
N ASN A 33 -4.03 -13.59 1.05
CA ASN A 33 -3.53 -12.26 1.39
C ASN A 33 -4.42 -11.15 0.79
N GLY A 34 -4.12 -9.89 1.11
CA GLY A 34 -4.95 -8.77 0.65
C GLY A 34 -5.01 -8.59 -0.87
N LEU A 35 -3.98 -9.00 -1.62
CA LEU A 35 -4.00 -8.90 -3.08
C LEU A 35 -4.90 -9.98 -3.70
N VAL A 36 -4.81 -11.22 -3.18
CA VAL A 36 -5.67 -12.34 -3.60
C VAL A 36 -7.13 -12.01 -3.31
N LEU A 37 -7.43 -11.53 -2.09
CA LEU A 37 -8.78 -11.14 -1.70
C LEU A 37 -9.31 -9.91 -2.46
N TYR A 38 -8.44 -9.09 -3.05
CA TYR A 38 -8.85 -7.99 -3.92
C TYR A 38 -9.18 -8.48 -5.34
N ALA A 39 -8.36 -9.39 -5.89
CA ALA A 39 -8.45 -9.81 -7.28
C ALA A 39 -9.40 -10.99 -7.55
N CYS A 40 -9.53 -11.94 -6.62
CA CYS A 40 -10.32 -13.17 -6.83
C CYS A 40 -11.83 -12.92 -6.79
N ASP A 41 -12.60 -13.79 -7.44
CA ASP A 41 -14.05 -13.78 -7.30
C ASP A 41 -14.48 -14.20 -5.87
N LEU A 42 -15.54 -13.57 -5.34
CA LEU A 42 -16.02 -13.88 -4.00
C LEU A 42 -16.62 -15.30 -3.92
N GLY A 43 -17.22 -15.81 -4.99
CA GLY A 43 -17.72 -17.18 -5.06
C GLY A 43 -16.59 -18.21 -4.97
N GLU A 44 -15.45 -17.98 -5.62
CA GLU A 44 -14.26 -18.85 -5.51
C GLU A 44 -13.71 -18.87 -4.08
N VAL A 45 -13.66 -17.71 -3.42
CA VAL A 45 -13.21 -17.61 -2.03
C VAL A 45 -14.16 -18.37 -1.09
N GLN A 46 -15.48 -18.27 -1.31
CA GLN A 46 -16.48 -19.01 -0.55
C GLN A 46 -16.30 -20.54 -0.68
N GLN A 47 -16.15 -21.01 -1.92
CA GLN A 47 -15.94 -22.42 -2.25
C GLN A 47 -14.65 -22.95 -1.60
N THR A 48 -13.60 -22.14 -1.62
CA THR A 48 -12.30 -22.48 -1.02
C THR A 48 -12.39 -22.62 0.50
N LEU A 49 -13.09 -21.70 1.16
CA LEU A 49 -13.17 -21.68 2.63
C LEU A 49 -14.23 -22.64 3.18
N LYS A 50 -15.26 -23.02 2.41
CA LYS A 50 -16.37 -23.91 2.80
C LYS A 50 -17.03 -23.48 4.13
N LEU A 51 -17.39 -22.21 4.22
CA LEU A 51 -17.99 -21.63 5.43
C LEU A 51 -19.51 -21.79 5.47
N SER A 52 -20.07 -21.71 6.67
CA SER A 52 -21.52 -21.55 6.85
C SER A 52 -22.00 -20.22 6.24
N LEU A 53 -23.29 -20.12 5.93
CA LEU A 53 -23.85 -18.88 5.35
C LEU A 53 -23.57 -17.65 6.21
N GLY A 54 -23.72 -17.76 7.53
CA GLY A 54 -23.49 -16.66 8.47
C GLY A 54 -22.03 -16.22 8.49
N ASP A 55 -21.10 -17.17 8.68
CA ASP A 55 -19.67 -16.87 8.76
C ASP A 55 -19.13 -16.32 7.43
N TRP A 56 -19.62 -16.88 6.32
CA TRP A 56 -19.32 -16.38 4.99
C TRP A 56 -19.80 -14.95 4.80
N THR A 57 -21.01 -14.62 5.25
CA THR A 57 -21.57 -13.27 5.11
C THR A 57 -20.73 -12.24 5.86
N LEU A 58 -20.31 -12.54 7.09
CA LEU A 58 -19.42 -11.69 7.87
C LEU A 58 -18.06 -11.49 7.18
N LEU A 59 -17.47 -12.58 6.67
CA LEU A 59 -16.20 -12.51 5.96
C LEU A 59 -16.32 -11.74 4.64
N LYS A 60 -17.42 -11.94 3.90
CA LYS A 60 -17.71 -11.24 2.65
C LYS A 60 -17.81 -9.73 2.88
N LEU A 61 -18.57 -9.31 3.89
CA LEU A 61 -18.68 -7.91 4.32
C LEU A 61 -17.30 -7.30 4.62
N LEU A 62 -16.45 -8.04 5.35
CA LEU A 62 -15.08 -7.61 5.60
C LEU A 62 -14.29 -7.43 4.30
N ILE A 63 -14.33 -8.39 3.38
CA ILE A 63 -13.60 -8.34 2.11
C ILE A 63 -14.10 -7.18 1.24
N GLU A 64 -15.42 -7.01 1.10
CA GLU A 64 -16.01 -5.92 0.33
C GLU A 64 -15.64 -4.55 0.92
N THR A 65 -15.62 -4.42 2.24
CA THR A 65 -15.15 -3.21 2.94
C THR A 65 -13.68 -2.94 2.63
N LEU A 66 -12.82 -3.96 2.67
CA LEU A 66 -11.40 -3.83 2.36
C LEU A 66 -11.15 -3.45 0.90
N ARG A 67 -11.99 -3.89 -0.04
CA ARG A 67 -11.89 -3.51 -1.47
C ARG A 67 -12.29 -2.07 -1.72
N GLN A 68 -13.27 -1.58 -0.99
CA GLN A 68 -13.71 -0.18 -1.05
C GLN A 68 -12.82 0.76 -0.25
N TRP A 69 -12.00 0.20 0.64
CA TRP A 69 -11.01 0.95 1.42
C TRP A 69 -9.90 1.45 0.49
N ASN A 70 -10.16 2.59 -0.14
CA ASN A 70 -9.16 3.34 -0.88
C ASN A 70 -8.08 3.80 0.09
N CYS A 71 -6.98 3.06 0.17
CA CYS A 71 -5.78 3.56 0.81
C CYS A 71 -5.22 4.62 -0.12
N SER A 72 -5.49 5.90 0.14
CA SER A 72 -5.01 7.06 -0.63
C SER A 72 -3.48 7.24 -0.61
N THR A 73 -2.70 6.16 -0.50
CA THR A 73 -1.27 6.19 -0.17
C THR A 73 -0.40 5.58 -1.26
N VAL A 74 -0.62 5.93 -2.53
CA VAL A 74 0.48 6.02 -3.51
C VAL A 74 0.18 7.11 -4.53
N SER A 75 0.17 8.38 -4.10
CA SER A 75 0.59 9.48 -4.95
C SER A 75 1.95 9.97 -4.46
N ASN A 76 2.96 9.11 -4.57
CA ASN A 76 4.35 9.54 -4.62
C ASN A 76 4.94 9.12 -5.97
N GLN A 77 4.23 9.47 -7.03
CA GLN A 77 4.85 9.82 -8.30
C GLN A 77 4.38 11.22 -8.67
N GLN A 78 4.80 12.21 -7.90
CA GLN A 78 5.18 13.48 -8.51
C GLN A 78 6.44 13.21 -9.34
N HIS A 79 6.28 12.51 -10.47
CA HIS A 79 7.09 12.87 -11.62
C HIS A 79 6.60 14.26 -11.99
N THR A 80 7.37 15.26 -11.57
CA THR A 80 7.38 16.57 -12.20
C THR A 80 7.70 16.33 -13.68
N TYR A 81 6.67 16.12 -14.50
CA TYR A 81 6.79 16.33 -15.93
C TYR A 81 6.87 17.83 -16.11
N ASN A 82 8.10 18.35 -16.19
CA ASN A 82 8.36 19.72 -16.59
C ASN A 82 7.59 20.01 -17.90
N PRO A 83 6.77 21.08 -17.97
CA PRO A 83 6.10 21.49 -19.21
C PRO A 83 7.05 22.02 -20.30
N ALA A 84 8.35 21.83 -20.18
CA ALA A 84 9.37 22.56 -20.93
C ALA A 84 9.99 21.79 -22.13
N LEU A 85 9.57 20.56 -22.43
CA LEU A 85 10.15 19.77 -23.53
C LEU A 85 9.37 19.84 -24.86
N ILE A 86 8.52 20.86 -25.05
CA ILE A 86 7.99 21.21 -26.38
C ILE A 86 8.59 22.54 -26.83
N ALA A 87 9.90 22.57 -27.03
CA ALA A 87 10.55 23.65 -27.76
C ALA A 87 11.63 23.06 -28.68
N PRO A 88 11.66 23.41 -29.96
CA PRO A 88 12.65 22.89 -30.89
C PRO A 88 14.03 23.40 -30.49
N LEU A 89 14.99 22.47 -30.48
CA LEU A 89 16.41 22.67 -30.24
C LEU A 89 16.98 23.86 -31.04
N PRO A 90 17.80 24.73 -30.40
CA PRO A 90 19.00 25.20 -31.06
C PRO A 90 20.25 25.03 -30.19
N THR A 91 21.26 24.39 -30.79
CA THR A 91 22.71 24.65 -30.68
C THR A 91 23.29 25.19 -29.36
N MET A 92 24.20 24.39 -28.78
CA MET A 92 25.21 24.82 -27.80
C MET A 92 25.96 26.09 -28.27
N PRO A 93 26.42 26.90 -27.31
CA PRO A 93 27.87 27.04 -27.23
C PRO A 93 28.46 26.84 -25.83
N LEU A 94 29.74 26.55 -25.93
CA LEU A 94 30.77 26.18 -24.97
C LEU A 94 31.15 27.30 -23.98
N SER A 95 31.53 26.86 -22.77
CA SER A 95 32.53 27.42 -21.86
C SER A 95 32.16 28.34 -20.69
N THR A 96 32.78 27.96 -19.56
CA THR A 96 33.27 28.74 -18.40
C THR A 96 32.24 29.46 -17.53
N SER A 97 32.09 29.01 -16.27
CA SER A 97 32.84 29.61 -15.17
C SER A 97 32.37 29.09 -13.80
N LEU A 98 33.32 29.15 -12.87
CA LEU A 98 33.38 28.67 -11.50
C LEU A 98 32.38 29.37 -10.57
N ALA A 99 31.36 28.66 -10.07
CA ALA A 99 30.52 29.14 -8.95
C ALA A 99 29.96 28.00 -8.06
N SER A 100 30.68 26.88 -7.94
CA SER A 100 30.23 25.72 -7.13
C SER A 100 30.69 25.75 -5.67
N ILE A 101 31.29 26.83 -5.15
CA ILE A 101 31.81 26.83 -3.77
C ILE A 101 31.62 28.19 -3.11
N GLN A 102 30.41 28.50 -2.63
CA GLN A 102 30.29 29.58 -1.63
C GLN A 102 29.17 29.43 -0.60
N GLU A 103 28.31 28.41 -0.68
CA GLU A 103 27.14 28.26 0.22
C GLU A 103 27.27 27.10 1.23
N CYS A 104 28.49 26.70 1.64
CA CYS A 104 28.66 25.68 2.69
C CYS A 104 29.75 26.01 3.71
N LYS A 105 29.95 27.31 4.03
CA LYS A 105 30.80 27.72 5.14
C LYS A 105 30.41 29.09 5.67
N ARG A 106 29.44 29.13 6.59
CA ARG A 106 29.32 30.11 7.70
C ARG A 106 28.07 29.82 8.52
N LYS A 107 28.19 28.93 9.51
CA LYS A 107 27.49 29.04 10.81
C LYS A 107 28.07 28.02 11.78
N LEU A 108 29.30 28.28 12.21
CA LEU A 108 29.83 27.78 13.47
C LEU A 108 30.86 28.80 13.97
N THR A 109 30.72 29.16 15.24
CA THR A 109 31.62 29.95 16.11
C THR A 109 31.22 31.41 16.36
N ALA A 110 31.24 31.73 17.66
CA ALA A 110 31.15 33.03 18.34
C ALA A 110 29.74 33.55 18.69
N GLN A 111 29.27 33.20 19.90
CA GLN A 111 29.22 34.16 21.00
C GLN A 111 29.39 33.44 22.35
N VAL A 112 30.60 33.53 22.90
CA VAL A 112 30.86 33.60 24.34
C VAL A 112 31.32 35.02 24.58
N SER A 113 30.66 35.72 25.48
CA SER A 113 31.23 36.77 26.35
C SER A 113 30.26 36.94 27.52
#